data_AF-A0A8T6I2D6-F1
#
_entry.id   AF-A0A8T6I2D6-F1
#
_cell.length_a   1.000
_cell.length_b   1.000
_cell.length_c   1.000
_cell.angle_alpha   90.00
_cell.angle_beta   90.00
_cell.angle_gamma   90.00
#
_symmetry.space_group_name_H-M   'P 1'
#
loop_
_entity.id
_entity.type
_entity.pdbx_description
1 polymer ?
#
loop_
_entity_poly.entity_id
_entity_poly.type
_entity_poly.pdbx_seq_one_letter_code
_entity_poly.pdbx_strand_id
1 'polypeptide(L)'
;MAYKSLSGSARSALGALTSYGLLERVEKGMVKVSERAKAILHPLPGEEHERTDNLRAAATSPPVFQKIRNVIGDSDAPPKGAIESVLKREGFAKAAAAAAASAYLETLAFLQAEEVAAVGEVEAKEESDEVEDAEPAKQLPGQHDPLNMPSGEYKQALGALVGDGVYASVLVNGPFGPDEIENLIVYLQLQQKILQRPDGIGRGHDVREAMIVAPAE
;
A
#
# COMPACT_ATOMS: atom_id res chain seq x y z
N MET A 1 11.07 -42.61 -23.71
CA MET A 1 11.52 -41.31 -23.18
C MET A 1 10.35 -40.34 -23.29
N ALA A 2 9.69 -40.03 -22.16
CA ALA A 2 8.48 -39.22 -22.12
C ALA A 2 8.83 -37.79 -21.67
N TYR A 3 8.90 -36.86 -22.62
CA TYR A 3 8.89 -35.44 -22.26
C TYR A 3 7.48 -35.10 -21.78
N LYS A 4 7.35 -34.91 -20.47
CA LYS A 4 6.12 -34.54 -19.76
C LYS A 4 5.52 -33.32 -20.47
N SER A 5 4.36 -33.49 -21.08
CA SER A 5 3.66 -32.40 -21.77
C SER A 5 3.47 -31.22 -20.81
N LEU A 6 3.67 -30.01 -21.32
CA LEU A 6 3.56 -28.79 -20.52
C LEU A 6 2.17 -28.72 -19.85
N SER A 7 2.15 -28.63 -18.52
CA SER A 7 0.90 -28.56 -17.76
C SER A 7 0.17 -27.22 -18.02
N GLY A 8 -1.14 -27.18 -17.76
CA GLY A 8 -1.91 -25.93 -17.84
C GLY A 8 -1.34 -24.83 -16.94
N SER A 9 -0.88 -25.19 -15.74
CA SER A 9 -0.25 -24.26 -14.79
C SER A 9 1.06 -23.68 -15.35
N ALA A 10 1.92 -24.50 -15.96
CA ALA A 10 3.16 -24.03 -16.56
C ALA A 10 2.91 -23.08 -17.74
N ARG A 11 1.90 -23.37 -18.59
CA ARG A 11 1.48 -22.44 -19.65
C ARG A 11 0.99 -21.11 -19.09
N SER A 12 0.23 -21.14 -18.00
CA SER A 12 -0.26 -19.93 -17.33
C SER A 12 0.90 -19.09 -16.78
N ALA A 13 1.87 -19.73 -16.12
CA ALA A 13 3.05 -19.05 -15.60
C ALA A 13 3.88 -18.41 -16.72
N LEU A 14 4.14 -19.14 -17.82
CA LEU A 14 4.84 -18.58 -18.98
C LEU A 14 4.07 -17.41 -19.62
N GLY A 15 2.73 -17.51 -19.68
CA GLY A 15 1.88 -16.42 -20.15
C GLY A 15 1.96 -15.17 -19.27
N ALA A 16 1.97 -15.35 -17.96
CA ALA A 16 2.14 -14.27 -16.99
C ALA A 16 3.52 -13.61 -17.16
N LEU A 17 4.60 -14.40 -17.12
CA LEU A 17 5.98 -13.89 -17.29
C LEU A 17 6.17 -13.15 -18.62
N THR A 18 5.54 -13.63 -19.71
CA THR A 18 5.54 -12.91 -21.00
C THR A 18 4.80 -11.57 -20.90
N SER A 19 3.68 -11.52 -20.17
CA SER A 19 2.88 -10.29 -20.01
C SER A 19 3.59 -9.20 -19.20
N TYR A 20 4.41 -9.59 -18.22
CA TYR A 20 5.30 -8.68 -17.48
C TYR A 20 6.55 -8.27 -18.29
N GLY A 21 6.71 -8.79 -19.50
CA GLY A 21 7.88 -8.53 -20.33
C GLY A 21 9.17 -9.17 -19.79
N LEU A 22 9.05 -10.22 -18.96
CA LEU A 22 10.19 -10.95 -18.41
C LEU A 22 10.70 -12.02 -19.37
N LEU A 23 9.83 -12.51 -20.26
CA LEU A 23 10.17 -13.47 -21.30
C LEU A 23 9.83 -12.93 -22.69
N GLU A 24 10.67 -13.27 -23.66
CA GLU A 24 10.50 -12.95 -25.08
C GLU A 24 10.29 -14.24 -25.88
N ARG A 25 9.38 -14.20 -26.84
CA ARG A 25 9.15 -15.33 -27.76
C ARG A 25 10.08 -15.18 -28.96
N VAL A 26 11.00 -16.14 -29.12
CA VAL A 26 11.96 -16.14 -30.23
C VAL A 26 11.45 -17.02 -31.37
N GLU A 27 10.99 -18.23 -31.05
CA GLU A 27 10.49 -19.21 -32.02
C GLU A 27 9.31 -20.02 -31.45
N LYS A 28 8.69 -20.85 -32.30
CA LYS A 28 7.54 -21.67 -31.91
C LYS A 28 7.93 -22.67 -30.81
N GLY A 29 7.47 -22.40 -29.59
CA GLY A 29 7.75 -23.24 -28.42
C GLY A 29 9.07 -22.92 -27.71
N MET A 30 9.80 -21.89 -28.14
CA MET A 30 11.01 -21.40 -27.49
C MET A 30 10.79 -20.00 -26.91
N VAL A 31 11.27 -19.80 -25.69
CA VAL A 31 11.24 -18.52 -25.00
C VAL A 31 12.65 -18.18 -24.53
N LYS A 32 13.00 -16.89 -24.60
CA LYS A 32 14.25 -16.34 -24.08
C LYS A 32 13.93 -15.48 -22.87
N VAL A 33 14.85 -15.45 -21.89
CA VAL A 33 14.80 -14.50 -20.77
C VAL A 33 15.16 -13.10 -21.30
N SER A 34 14.26 -12.13 -21.08
CA SER A 34 14.49 -10.73 -21.47
C SER A 34 15.68 -10.13 -20.72
N GLU A 35 16.29 -9.06 -21.25
CA GLU A 35 17.34 -8.34 -20.53
C GLU A 35 16.81 -7.74 -19.22
N ARG A 36 15.56 -7.27 -19.20
CA ARG A 36 14.87 -6.79 -17.98
C ARG A 36 14.86 -7.85 -16.88
N ALA A 37 14.50 -9.09 -17.22
CA ALA A 37 14.48 -10.18 -16.25
C ALA A 37 15.87 -10.50 -15.71
N LYS A 38 16.92 -10.38 -16.54
CA LYS A 38 18.30 -10.54 -16.07
C LYS A 38 18.70 -9.40 -15.12
N ALA A 39 18.37 -8.15 -15.45
CA ALA A 39 18.65 -7.00 -14.58
C ALA A 39 17.97 -7.12 -13.20
N ILE A 40 16.77 -7.71 -13.15
CA ILE A 40 16.06 -7.97 -11.88
C ILE A 40 16.71 -9.10 -11.08
N LEU A 41 17.11 -10.19 -11.74
CA LEU A 41 17.62 -11.39 -11.06
C LEU A 41 19.12 -11.30 -10.70
N HIS A 42 19.87 -10.54 -11.49
CA HIS A 42 21.32 -10.40 -11.39
C HIS A 42 21.71 -8.93 -11.54
N PRO A 43 21.32 -8.06 -10.59
CA PRO A 43 21.74 -6.66 -10.61
C PRO A 43 23.27 -6.57 -10.53
N LEU A 44 23.83 -5.58 -11.23
CA LEU A 44 25.26 -5.31 -11.13
C LEU A 44 25.58 -4.71 -9.75
N PRO A 45 26.74 -5.04 -9.17
CA PRO A 45 27.13 -4.51 -7.87
C PRO A 45 27.25 -2.98 -7.94
N GLY A 46 26.48 -2.28 -7.10
CA GLY A 46 26.40 -0.81 -7.09
C GLY A 46 25.22 -0.23 -7.90
N GLU A 47 24.44 -1.06 -8.59
CA GLU A 47 23.31 -0.64 -9.44
C GLU A 47 21.96 -1.16 -8.93
N GLU A 48 21.73 -1.15 -7.60
CA GLU A 48 20.45 -1.61 -7.00
C GLU A 48 19.24 -0.78 -7.48
N HIS A 49 19.48 0.48 -7.84
CA HIS A 49 18.47 1.34 -8.46
C HIS A 49 18.00 0.78 -9.83
N GLU A 50 18.90 0.15 -10.60
CA GLU A 50 18.53 -0.49 -11.87
C GLU A 50 17.54 -1.64 -11.65
N ARG A 51 17.71 -2.41 -10.57
CA ARG A 51 16.77 -3.49 -10.21
C ARG A 51 15.38 -2.95 -9.91
N THR A 52 15.29 -1.92 -9.06
CA THR A 52 14.00 -1.33 -8.66
C THR A 52 13.28 -0.68 -9.84
N ASP A 53 14.01 0.02 -10.71
CA ASP A 53 13.44 0.60 -11.93
C ASP A 53 12.93 -0.47 -12.91
N ASN A 54 13.69 -1.56 -13.09
CA ASN A 54 13.25 -2.69 -13.92
C ASN A 54 12.03 -3.42 -13.32
N LEU A 55 11.93 -3.51 -11.99
CA LEU A 55 10.75 -4.04 -11.30
C LEU A 55 9.51 -3.16 -11.54
N ARG A 56 9.63 -1.83 -11.39
CA ARG A 56 8.55 -0.89 -11.68
C ARG A 56 8.12 -0.96 -13.16
N ALA A 57 9.08 -1.05 -14.07
CA ALA A 57 8.82 -1.22 -15.50
C ALA A 57 8.12 -2.56 -15.80
N ALA A 58 8.51 -3.66 -15.13
CA ALA A 58 7.84 -4.95 -15.28
C ALA A 58 6.40 -4.88 -14.79
N ALA A 59 6.17 -4.35 -13.59
CA ALA A 59 4.85 -4.22 -12.97
C ALA A 59 3.86 -3.40 -13.79
N THR A 60 4.34 -2.44 -14.59
CA THR A 60 3.50 -1.58 -15.45
C THR A 60 3.41 -2.07 -16.89
N SER A 61 4.12 -3.13 -17.24
CA SER A 61 4.13 -3.71 -18.59
C SER A 61 2.83 -4.39 -19.01
N PRO A 62 2.07 -5.10 -18.14
CA PRO A 62 0.85 -5.78 -18.55
C PRO A 62 -0.19 -4.78 -19.12
N PRO A 63 -0.72 -5.00 -20.34
CA PRO A 63 -1.65 -4.06 -20.97
C PRO A 63 -2.91 -3.77 -20.15
N VAL A 64 -3.37 -4.75 -19.37
CA VAL A 64 -4.52 -4.60 -18.47
C VAL A 64 -4.21 -3.59 -17.36
N PHE A 65 -2.99 -3.61 -16.84
CA PHE A 65 -2.57 -2.72 -15.74
C PHE A 65 -2.37 -1.29 -16.24
N GLN A 66 -1.85 -1.11 -17.46
CA GLN A 66 -1.77 0.20 -18.10
C GLN A 66 -3.14 0.84 -18.25
N LYS A 67 -4.15 0.08 -18.67
CA LYS A 67 -5.53 0.59 -18.77
C LYS A 67 -6.10 1.01 -17.42
N ILE A 68 -5.88 0.21 -16.37
CA ILE A 68 -6.30 0.56 -15.01
C ILE A 68 -5.66 1.88 -14.59
N ARG A 69 -4.33 1.99 -14.76
CA ARG A 69 -3.55 3.18 -14.42
C ARG A 69 -3.99 4.42 -15.19
N ASN A 70 -4.27 4.29 -16.48
CA ASN A 70 -4.75 5.41 -17.31
C ASN A 70 -6.10 5.97 -16.86
N VAL A 71 -6.96 5.16 -16.24
CA VAL A 71 -8.30 5.58 -15.79
C VAL A 71 -8.28 6.06 -14.34
N ILE A 72 -7.53 5.41 -13.47
CA ILE A 72 -7.52 5.68 -12.03
C ILE A 72 -6.41 6.68 -11.65
N GLY A 73 -5.39 6.82 -12.48
CA GLY A 73 -4.19 7.62 -12.22
C GLY A 73 -3.11 6.84 -11.49
N ASP A 74 -2.07 7.57 -11.07
CA ASP A 74 -0.87 7.04 -10.41
C ASP A 74 -1.05 6.92 -8.90
N SER A 75 -2.24 6.51 -8.46
CA SER A 75 -2.49 6.27 -7.04
C SER A 75 -1.85 4.94 -6.61
N ASP A 76 -1.08 4.96 -5.53
CA ASP A 76 -0.39 3.78 -4.99
C ASP A 76 -1.33 2.78 -4.30
N ALA A 77 -2.54 3.20 -3.94
CA ALA A 77 -3.51 2.36 -3.23
C ALA A 77 -4.96 2.59 -3.71
N PRO A 78 -5.29 2.27 -4.97
CA PRO A 78 -6.62 2.46 -5.48
C PRO A 78 -7.59 1.43 -4.88
N PRO A 79 -8.84 1.82 -4.55
CA PRO A 79 -9.80 0.89 -3.97
C PRO A 79 -10.17 -0.21 -4.96
N LYS A 80 -10.18 -1.47 -4.51
CA LYS A 80 -10.47 -2.65 -5.34
C LYS A 80 -11.73 -2.50 -6.19
N GLY A 81 -12.78 -1.92 -5.62
CA GLY A 81 -14.07 -1.71 -6.31
C GLY A 81 -13.96 -0.78 -7.53
N ALA A 82 -13.08 0.22 -7.49
CA ALA A 82 -12.84 1.11 -8.63
C ALA A 82 -12.18 0.35 -9.78
N ILE A 83 -11.15 -0.45 -9.48
CA ILE A 83 -10.44 -1.28 -10.46
C ILE A 83 -11.40 -2.26 -11.13
N GLU A 84 -12.21 -2.97 -10.33
CA GLU A 84 -13.20 -3.90 -10.88
C GLU A 84 -14.23 -3.20 -11.78
N SER A 85 -14.65 -1.99 -11.42
CA SER A 85 -15.59 -1.21 -12.24
C SER A 85 -14.97 -0.84 -13.59
N VAL A 86 -13.70 -0.43 -13.62
CA VAL A 86 -12.97 -0.15 -14.86
C VAL A 86 -12.87 -1.40 -15.73
N LEU A 87 -12.46 -2.53 -15.16
CA LEU A 87 -12.33 -3.79 -15.89
C LEU A 87 -13.67 -4.31 -16.43
N LYS A 88 -14.77 -4.14 -15.69
CA LYS A 88 -16.12 -4.50 -16.16
C LYS A 88 -16.54 -3.64 -17.37
N ARG A 89 -16.19 -2.35 -17.38
CA ARG A 89 -16.43 -1.46 -18.54
C ARG A 89 -15.61 -1.86 -19.76
N GLU A 90 -14.42 -2.41 -19.55
CA GLU A 90 -13.56 -3.01 -20.59
C GLU A 90 -14.05 -4.40 -21.07
N GLY A 91 -15.19 -4.89 -20.56
CA GLY A 91 -15.80 -6.15 -20.99
C GLY A 91 -15.29 -7.39 -20.26
N PHE A 92 -14.54 -7.24 -19.17
CA PHE A 92 -14.16 -8.39 -18.34
C PHE A 92 -15.37 -9.00 -17.64
N ALA A 93 -15.46 -10.33 -17.64
CA ALA A 93 -16.42 -11.05 -16.81
C ALA A 93 -16.17 -10.77 -15.32
N LYS A 94 -17.23 -10.78 -14.49
CA LYS A 94 -17.16 -10.43 -13.05
C LYS A 94 -16.03 -11.18 -12.31
N ALA A 95 -15.91 -12.48 -12.53
CA ALA A 95 -14.87 -13.30 -11.89
C ALA A 95 -13.45 -12.93 -12.36
N ALA A 96 -13.27 -12.68 -13.67
CA ALA A 96 -12.00 -12.28 -14.24
C ALA A 96 -11.58 -10.87 -13.79
N ALA A 97 -12.54 -9.94 -13.69
CA ALA A 97 -12.30 -8.60 -13.17
C ALA A 97 -11.83 -8.63 -11.71
N ALA A 98 -12.47 -9.44 -10.86
CA ALA A 98 -12.06 -9.59 -9.46
C ALA A 98 -10.65 -10.20 -9.32
N ALA A 99 -10.33 -11.20 -10.14
CA ALA A 99 -9.01 -11.84 -10.14
C ALA A 99 -7.91 -10.87 -10.63
N ALA A 100 -8.17 -10.14 -11.72
CA ALA A 100 -7.22 -9.15 -12.25
C ALA A 100 -7.03 -7.97 -11.28
N ALA A 101 -8.09 -7.52 -10.60
CA ALA A 101 -8.00 -6.48 -9.58
C ALA A 101 -7.15 -6.93 -8.38
N SER A 102 -7.32 -8.17 -7.91
CA SER A 102 -6.44 -8.74 -6.86
C SER A 102 -4.98 -8.79 -7.33
N ALA A 103 -4.71 -9.34 -8.52
CA ALA A 103 -3.36 -9.45 -9.05
C ALA A 103 -2.67 -8.09 -9.21
N TYR A 104 -3.41 -7.06 -9.61
CA TYR A 104 -2.89 -5.69 -9.70
C TYR A 104 -2.49 -5.14 -8.32
N LEU A 105 -3.37 -5.27 -7.32
CA LEU A 105 -3.09 -4.82 -5.96
C LEU A 105 -1.94 -5.59 -5.32
N GLU A 106 -1.85 -6.90 -5.53
CA GLU A 106 -0.72 -7.73 -5.09
C GLU A 106 0.59 -7.28 -5.72
N THR A 107 0.57 -6.86 -6.99
CA THR A 107 1.76 -6.33 -7.67
C THR A 107 2.20 -5.00 -7.08
N LEU A 108 1.27 -4.08 -6.78
CA LEU A 108 1.57 -2.81 -6.12
C LEU A 108 2.12 -3.01 -4.71
N ALA A 109 1.51 -3.91 -3.94
CA ALA A 109 1.98 -4.26 -2.60
C ALA A 109 3.39 -4.87 -2.63
N PHE A 110 3.69 -5.70 -3.64
CA PHE A 110 5.02 -6.26 -3.84
C PHE A 110 6.06 -5.17 -4.14
N LEU A 111 5.75 -4.20 -5.02
CA LEU A 111 6.64 -3.08 -5.29
C LEU A 111 6.92 -2.24 -4.04
N GLN A 112 5.89 -1.92 -3.26
CA GLN A 112 6.05 -1.16 -2.02
C GLN A 112 6.95 -1.88 -1.02
N ALA A 113 6.81 -3.20 -0.88
CA ALA A 113 7.65 -4.00 0.00
C ALA A 113 9.13 -4.01 -0.44
N GLU A 114 9.38 -4.10 -1.75
CA GLU A 114 10.74 -4.04 -2.30
C GLU A 114 11.39 -2.66 -2.14
N GLU A 115 10.63 -1.57 -2.31
CA GLU A 115 11.13 -0.22 -2.09
C GLU A 115 11.55 0.00 -0.63
N VAL A 116 10.75 -0.49 0.33
CA VAL A 116 11.09 -0.42 1.76
C VAL A 116 12.34 -1.25 2.07
N ALA A 117 12.47 -2.45 1.48
CA ALA A 117 13.64 -3.28 1.67
C ALA A 117 14.92 -2.61 1.15
N ALA A 118 14.85 -1.91 0.01
CA ALA A 118 15.98 -1.20 -0.55
C ALA A 118 16.43 0.00 0.30
N VAL A 119 15.50 0.70 0.97
CA VAL A 119 15.82 1.83 1.86
C VAL A 119 16.44 1.35 3.18
N GLY A 120 16.00 0.20 3.70
CA GLY A 120 16.50 -0.38 4.94
C GLY A 120 18.00 -0.77 4.93
N GLU A 121 18.63 -0.88 3.76
CA GLU A 121 20.07 -1.17 3.64
C GLU A 121 20.97 0.08 3.57
N VAL A 122 20.41 1.30 3.48
CA VAL A 122 21.21 2.51 3.19
C VAL A 122 21.34 3.49 4.36
N GLU A 123 20.54 3.39 5.42
CA GLU A 123 20.63 4.33 6.56
C GLU A 123 21.61 3.88 7.66
N ALA A 124 22.91 3.98 7.34
CA ALA A 124 23.97 4.14 8.32
C ALA A 124 25.05 5.09 7.77
N LYS A 125 24.64 6.31 7.40
CA LYS A 125 25.54 7.46 7.28
C LYS A 125 24.78 8.71 7.68
N GLU A 126 24.99 9.09 8.94
CA GLU A 126 24.71 10.42 9.44
C GLU A 126 25.49 11.43 8.60
N GLU A 127 24.77 12.32 7.91
CA GLU A 127 25.32 13.59 7.45
C GLU A 127 24.37 14.67 7.97
N SER A 128 24.68 15.12 9.18
CA SER A 128 24.07 16.27 9.82
C SER A 128 24.58 17.53 9.14
N ASP A 129 23.79 18.10 8.23
CA ASP A 129 24.00 19.47 7.76
C ASP A 129 23.23 20.44 8.66
N GLU A 130 24.04 21.23 9.35
CA GLU A 130 23.71 22.29 10.28
C GLU A 130 23.21 23.49 9.48
N VAL A 131 21.97 23.95 9.71
CA VAL A 131 21.44 25.17 9.08
C VAL A 131 21.10 26.20 10.14
N GLU A 132 21.79 27.35 9.99
CA GLU A 132 21.79 28.55 10.82
C GLU A 132 20.42 29.18 11.07
N ASP A 133 20.36 29.81 12.24
CA ASP A 133 19.33 30.72 12.78
C ASP A 133 18.65 31.65 11.76
N ALA A 134 17.32 31.71 11.80
CA ALA A 134 16.55 32.86 11.36
C ALA A 134 15.36 33.13 12.29
N GLU A 135 15.28 34.38 12.78
CA GLU A 135 14.38 34.89 13.81
C GLU A 135 12.86 34.85 13.48
N PRO A 136 11.98 34.88 14.51
CA PRO A 136 10.53 34.77 14.33
C PRO A 136 9.84 36.12 14.10
N ALA A 137 9.01 36.22 13.05
CA ALA A 137 8.08 37.33 12.84
C ALA A 137 6.69 37.04 13.44
N LYS A 138 6.16 38.05 14.14
CA LYS A 138 4.90 38.08 14.90
C LYS A 138 3.65 38.29 14.03
N GLN A 139 2.49 37.94 14.63
CA GLN A 139 1.11 38.49 14.49
C GLN A 139 0.21 37.96 13.34
N LEU A 140 -1.11 37.70 13.44
CA LEU A 140 -2.23 38.06 14.36
C LEU A 140 -3.41 37.04 14.23
N PRO A 141 -4.43 37.05 15.13
CA PRO A 141 -5.56 36.13 15.13
C PRO A 141 -6.73 36.62 14.23
N GLY A 142 -7.36 35.69 13.52
CA GLY A 142 -8.55 35.94 12.70
C GLY A 142 -9.50 34.75 12.73
N GLN A 143 -10.67 34.99 13.29
CA GLN A 143 -11.77 34.06 13.53
C GLN A 143 -12.64 33.95 12.26
N HIS A 144 -12.91 32.74 11.76
CA HIS A 144 -14.01 32.49 10.81
C HIS A 144 -14.75 31.18 11.15
N ASP A 145 -16.08 31.31 11.19
CA ASP A 145 -17.10 30.28 11.39
C ASP A 145 -17.11 29.18 10.31
N PRO A 146 -17.71 28.01 10.60
CA PRO A 146 -17.51 26.79 9.83
C PRO A 146 -18.43 26.79 8.61
N LEU A 147 -17.91 26.47 7.42
CA LEU A 147 -18.64 25.82 6.34
C LEU A 147 -17.68 25.39 5.23
N ASN A 148 -18.03 24.27 4.59
CA ASN A 148 -17.52 23.75 3.31
C ASN A 148 -16.27 22.84 3.41
N MET A 149 -16.46 21.52 3.25
CA MET A 149 -15.38 20.56 3.04
C MET A 149 -14.99 20.55 1.55
N PRO A 150 -13.79 21.03 1.16
CA PRO A 150 -13.23 20.70 -0.15
C PRO A 150 -12.54 19.33 -0.10
N SER A 151 -12.56 18.65 -1.25
CA SER A 151 -11.77 17.46 -1.54
C SER A 151 -10.28 17.76 -1.35
N GLY A 152 -9.73 17.43 -0.19
CA GLY A 152 -8.29 17.51 0.08
C GLY A 152 -7.57 16.30 -0.49
N GLU A 153 -6.45 16.54 -1.16
CA GLU A 153 -5.45 15.52 -1.46
C GLU A 153 -5.03 14.82 -0.18
N TYR A 154 -5.32 13.52 -0.07
CA TYR A 154 -4.81 12.69 1.00
C TYR A 154 -3.32 12.47 0.76
N LYS A 155 -2.46 12.92 1.67
CA LYS A 155 -1.05 12.53 1.66
C LYS A 155 -0.86 11.44 2.70
N GLN A 156 -0.42 10.27 2.25
CA GLN A 156 -0.03 9.20 3.16
C GLN A 156 1.22 9.67 3.90
N ALA A 157 1.10 9.87 5.22
CA ALA A 157 2.15 10.52 5.97
C ALA A 157 3.27 9.52 6.31
N LEU A 158 2.91 8.34 6.86
CA LEU A 158 3.87 7.31 7.30
C LEU A 158 3.21 5.91 7.29
N GLY A 159 3.98 4.90 6.90
CA GLY A 159 3.63 3.49 7.05
C GLY A 159 4.83 2.67 7.50
N ALA A 160 4.68 1.89 8.57
CA ALA A 160 5.77 1.10 9.14
C ALA A 160 5.28 -0.25 9.68
N LEU A 161 6.18 -1.24 9.67
CA LEU A 161 5.96 -2.50 10.37
C LEU A 161 6.16 -2.27 11.88
N VAL A 162 5.13 -2.55 12.67
CA VAL A 162 5.11 -2.32 14.13
C VAL A 162 5.38 -3.63 14.92
N GLY A 163 5.38 -4.78 14.25
CA GLY A 163 5.67 -6.09 14.83
C GLY A 163 5.52 -7.23 13.81
N ASP A 164 5.57 -8.49 14.28
CA ASP A 164 5.49 -9.71 13.45
C ASP A 164 4.24 -9.74 12.55
N GLY A 165 4.39 -9.22 11.33
CA GLY A 165 3.33 -9.15 10.32
C GLY A 165 2.29 -8.04 10.52
N VAL A 166 2.50 -7.10 11.45
CA VAL A 166 1.56 -5.99 11.70
C VAL A 166 2.06 -4.71 11.03
N TYR A 167 1.35 -4.27 10.00
CA TYR A 167 1.59 -3.02 9.29
C TYR A 167 0.64 -1.93 9.79
N ALA A 168 1.18 -0.80 10.23
CA ALA A 168 0.41 0.38 10.57
C ALA A 168 0.66 1.48 9.54
N SER A 169 -0.40 2.15 9.12
CA SER A 169 -0.31 3.35 8.27
C SER A 169 -1.15 4.48 8.85
N VAL A 170 -0.63 5.70 8.73
CA VAL A 170 -1.30 6.92 9.18
C VAL A 170 -1.63 7.75 7.95
N LEU A 171 -2.93 7.98 7.76
CA LEU A 171 -3.47 8.87 6.73
C LEU A 171 -3.80 10.21 7.39
N VAL A 172 -3.19 11.28 6.89
CA VAL A 172 -3.37 12.62 7.44
C VAL A 172 -4.01 13.53 6.40
N ASN A 173 -4.97 14.33 6.85
CA ASN A 173 -5.61 15.34 6.04
C ASN A 173 -5.06 16.71 6.43
N GLY A 174 -4.29 17.33 5.52
CA GLY A 174 -3.72 18.66 5.72
C GLY A 174 -2.21 18.64 6.04
N PRO A 175 -1.65 19.79 6.47
CA PRO A 175 -0.24 19.88 6.82
C PRO A 175 0.07 18.95 7.99
N PHE A 176 1.21 18.26 7.90
CA PHE A 176 1.67 17.33 8.92
C PHE A 176 3.09 17.74 9.32
N GLY A 177 3.21 18.40 10.47
CA GLY A 177 4.46 18.89 11.03
C GLY A 177 4.82 18.22 12.36
N PRO A 178 5.91 18.67 13.00
CA PRO A 178 6.39 18.11 14.27
C PRO A 178 5.35 18.22 15.40
N ASP A 179 4.60 19.33 15.47
CA ASP A 179 3.56 19.55 16.48
C ASP A 179 2.41 18.53 16.34
N GLU A 180 2.00 18.21 15.10
CA GLU A 180 0.98 17.19 14.86
C GLU A 180 1.49 15.78 15.19
N ILE A 181 2.78 15.51 14.96
CA ILE A 181 3.41 14.24 15.33
C ILE A 181 3.41 14.06 16.85
N GLU A 182 3.78 15.09 17.61
CA GLU A 182 3.74 15.04 19.08
C GLU A 182 2.33 14.76 19.60
N ASN A 183 1.32 15.45 19.05
CA ASN A 183 -0.07 15.22 19.40
C ASN A 183 -0.54 13.79 19.07
N LEU A 184 -0.11 13.25 17.93
CA LEU A 184 -0.40 11.87 17.55
C LEU A 184 0.25 10.87 18.52
N ILE A 185 1.49 11.10 18.93
CA ILE A 185 2.19 10.27 19.93
C ILE A 185 1.41 10.26 21.24
N VAL A 186 1.02 11.44 21.75
CA VAL A 186 0.23 11.56 22.99
C VAL A 186 -1.08 10.79 22.89
N TYR A 187 -1.77 10.89 21.75
CA TYR A 187 -3.02 10.17 21.51
C TYR A 187 -2.82 8.65 21.51
N LEU A 188 -1.79 8.14 20.84
CA LEU A 188 -1.50 6.70 20.79
C LEU A 188 -1.12 6.14 22.17
N GLN A 189 -0.35 6.89 22.96
CA GLN A 189 -0.03 6.52 24.35
C GLN A 189 -1.29 6.48 25.22
N LEU A 190 -2.23 7.41 25.02
CA LEU A 190 -3.52 7.40 25.72
C LEU A 190 -4.33 6.15 25.37
N GLN A 191 -4.43 5.79 24.07
CA GLN A 191 -5.12 4.58 23.63
C GLN A 191 -4.48 3.31 24.20
N GLN A 192 -3.13 3.24 24.21
CA GLN A 192 -2.41 2.13 24.82
C GLN A 192 -2.79 1.99 26.30
N LYS A 193 -2.84 3.09 27.05
CA LYS A 193 -3.23 3.09 28.47
C LYS A 193 -4.68 2.65 28.69
N ILE A 194 -5.59 3.00 27.78
CA ILE A 194 -7.00 2.54 27.82
C ILE A 194 -7.06 1.03 27.59
N LEU A 195 -6.34 0.51 26.59
CA LEU A 195 -6.31 -0.92 26.27
C LEU A 195 -5.64 -1.77 27.36
N GLN A 196 -4.69 -1.19 28.10
CA GLN A 196 -4.01 -1.86 29.21
C GLN A 196 -4.81 -1.83 30.52
N ARG A 197 -5.94 -1.10 30.60
CA ARG A 197 -6.79 -1.18 31.81
C ARG A 197 -7.37 -2.59 31.94
N PRO A 198 -7.10 -3.30 33.04
CA PRO A 198 -7.55 -4.68 33.25
C PRO A 198 -9.05 -4.83 33.57
N ASP A 199 -9.85 -3.80 33.33
CA ASP A 199 -11.27 -3.82 33.69
C ASP A 199 -12.08 -4.59 32.64
N GLY A 200 -12.27 -5.87 32.95
CA GLY A 200 -13.06 -6.82 32.19
C GLY A 200 -14.47 -6.32 31.90
N ILE A 201 -14.77 -6.19 30.61
CA ILE A 201 -16.12 -6.47 30.11
C ILE A 201 -15.96 -7.65 29.17
N GLY A 202 -15.93 -8.84 29.79
CA GLY A 202 -16.26 -10.05 29.10
C GLY A 202 -17.65 -9.92 28.48
N ARG A 203 -17.78 -10.42 27.25
CA ARG A 203 -19.08 -10.80 26.70
C ARG A 203 -19.80 -11.68 27.71
N GLY A 204 -20.97 -11.24 28.12
CA GLY A 204 -21.91 -12.02 28.92
C GLY A 204 -23.24 -11.31 28.91
N HIS A 205 -24.10 -11.68 27.96
CA HIS A 205 -25.52 -11.44 28.05
C HIS A 205 -26.01 -11.84 29.46
N ASP A 206 -26.52 -10.89 30.24
CA ASP A 206 -27.58 -11.19 31.19
C ASP A 206 -28.48 -9.95 31.33
N VAL A 207 -29.51 -9.93 30.48
CA VAL A 207 -30.66 -9.06 30.64
C VAL A 207 -31.52 -9.72 31.72
N ARG A 208 -31.28 -9.38 32.99
CA ARG A 208 -32.19 -9.70 34.08
C ARG A 208 -32.67 -8.41 34.73
N GLU A 209 -33.90 -8.07 34.34
CA GLU A 209 -34.93 -7.35 35.09
C GLU A 209 -34.51 -6.84 36.47
N ALA A 210 -34.16 -5.56 36.55
CA ALA A 210 -34.39 -4.79 37.78
C ALA A 210 -35.80 -4.20 37.69
N MET A 211 -36.73 -5.04 38.13
CA MET A 211 -38.13 -4.74 38.37
C MET A 211 -38.24 -3.56 39.34
N ILE A 212 -38.88 -2.49 38.89
CA ILE A 212 -39.35 -1.37 39.71
C ILE A 212 -40.44 -1.92 40.63
N VAL A 213 -40.19 -1.96 41.94
CA VAL A 213 -41.25 -2.11 42.94
C VAL A 213 -41.12 -0.96 43.93
N ALA A 214 -41.98 0.04 43.75
CA ALA A 214 -42.36 0.92 44.84
C ALA A 214 -43.39 0.18 45.73
N PRO A 215 -43.31 0.28 47.05
CA PRO A 215 -44.47 0.17 47.89
C PRO A 215 -44.91 1.54 48.40
N ALA A 216 -46.23 1.62 48.54
CA ALA A 216 -47.02 2.78 48.88
C ALA A 216 -47.07 3.06 50.39
N GLU A 217 -47.56 4.27 50.67
CA GLU A 217 -47.99 4.87 51.95
C GLU A 217 -46.91 5.52 52.83
#